data_AF-A0A2S3UXI5-F1
#
_entry.id   AF-A0A2S3UXI5-F1
#
_cell.length_a   1.000
_cell.length_b   1.000
_cell.length_c   1.000
_cell.angle_alpha   90.00
_cell.angle_beta   90.00
_cell.angle_gamma   90.00
#
_symmetry.space_group_name_H-M   'P 1'
#
loop_
_entity.id
_entity.type
_entity.pdbx_description
1 polymer ?
#
loop_
_entity_poly.entity_id
_entity_poly.type
_entity_poly.pdbx_seq_one_letter_code
_entity_poly.pdbx_strand_id
1 'polypeptide(L)'
;MTRRISESEFKAALNADRSFALYARTTGKYANHFASEAWKTMANLPSEFENAEEKQRKLQEIVQKTSRRMAREQDKLSRTRRQTMGIYGKALNGCLARDLAQPHNQMPPASYNAGTNMEEAAKAAKWVAHASGSMDHLGCPVTEHDIETAIRQIAAKRQMFSAETVTYVRKKTYFGPRPSMASRALATLKYLRPRLPRRATPFTDADFENIGRPTTSYQTSPNSAVRWAEADDAYPGTISGQYFLYNFVFPKAQTLSAQLSQERDSGQRGPSALDLACFVLGAFIATHPFKDGNGRTARVLYAGVLLAHREPFVAPAMAMEKRLHGLRSTPVPANLPPIDHFDFADTL
;
A
#
# COMPACT_ATOMS: atom_id res chain seq x y z
N MET A 1 -11.91 1.93 45.29
CA MET A 1 -11.67 1.27 43.99
C MET A 1 -12.23 2.14 42.87
N THR A 2 -11.40 2.47 41.90
CA THR A 2 -11.75 3.35 40.77
C THR A 2 -11.99 2.50 39.52
N ARG A 3 -13.06 2.80 38.76
CA ARG A 3 -13.42 2.06 37.54
C ARG A 3 -12.32 2.11 36.48
N ARG A 4 -12.19 1.02 35.69
CA ARG A 4 -11.32 0.89 34.52
C ARG A 4 -11.30 2.14 33.63
N ILE A 5 -10.15 2.40 33.01
CA ILE A 5 -9.98 3.41 31.96
C ILE A 5 -10.90 3.06 30.78
N SER A 6 -11.75 3.99 30.39
CA SER A 6 -12.63 3.87 29.23
C SER A 6 -11.93 4.36 27.94
N GLU A 7 -12.46 3.94 26.78
CA GLU A 7 -11.95 4.40 25.48
C GLU A 7 -12.09 5.92 25.32
N SER A 8 -13.16 6.51 25.85
CA SER A 8 -13.39 7.96 25.80
C SER A 8 -12.37 8.72 26.65
N GLU A 9 -12.08 8.25 27.86
CA GLU A 9 -11.03 8.82 28.72
C GLU A 9 -9.65 8.74 28.03
N PHE A 10 -9.33 7.60 27.42
CA PHE A 10 -8.10 7.45 26.65
C PHE A 10 -8.03 8.41 25.46
N LYS A 11 -9.07 8.50 24.63
CA LYS A 11 -9.10 9.40 23.47
C LYS A 11 -9.04 10.86 23.89
N ALA A 12 -9.69 11.25 24.98
CA ALA A 12 -9.61 12.61 25.52
C ALA A 12 -8.19 12.95 25.98
N ALA A 13 -7.56 12.08 26.75
CA ALA A 13 -6.18 12.27 27.21
C ALA A 13 -5.17 12.27 26.04
N LEU A 14 -5.40 11.42 25.03
CA LEU A 14 -4.59 11.37 23.82
C LEU A 14 -4.76 12.64 22.99
N ASN A 15 -5.96 13.19 22.84
CA ASN A 15 -6.21 14.49 22.18
C ASN A 15 -5.49 15.66 22.86
N ALA A 16 -5.29 15.59 24.19
CA ALA A 16 -4.53 16.57 24.94
C ALA A 16 -3.01 16.44 24.75
N ASP A 17 -2.52 15.29 24.25
CA ASP A 17 -1.10 15.09 23.93
C ASP A 17 -0.71 15.86 22.66
N ARG A 18 0.32 16.71 22.79
CA ARG A 18 0.81 17.56 21.70
C ARG A 18 1.22 16.76 20.45
N SER A 19 1.85 15.60 20.62
CA SER A 19 2.34 14.77 19.52
C SER A 19 1.17 14.19 18.73
N PHE A 20 0.14 13.71 19.43
CA PHE A 20 -1.07 13.22 18.78
C PHE A 20 -1.85 14.35 18.11
N ALA A 21 -1.98 15.52 18.74
CA ALA A 21 -2.67 16.65 18.13
C ALA A 21 -2.04 17.05 16.78
N LEU A 22 -0.70 17.06 16.70
CA LEU A 22 0.03 17.30 15.44
C LEU A 22 -0.24 16.20 14.40
N TYR A 23 -0.28 14.93 14.82
CA TYR A 23 -0.63 13.80 13.96
C TYR A 23 -2.06 13.85 13.44
N ALA A 24 -3.02 14.13 14.31
CA ALA A 24 -4.42 14.26 13.99
C ALA A 24 -4.68 15.41 13.03
N ARG A 25 -3.98 16.54 13.21
CA ARG A 25 -4.02 17.65 12.25
C ARG A 25 -3.55 17.24 10.85
N THR A 26 -2.55 16.36 10.77
CA THR A 26 -1.94 15.95 9.50
C THR A 26 -2.72 14.84 8.79
N THR A 27 -3.25 13.88 9.54
CA THR A 27 -3.89 12.66 8.99
C THR A 27 -5.42 12.66 9.09
N GLY A 28 -6.00 13.66 9.78
CA GLY A 28 -7.44 13.86 9.89
C GLY A 28 -8.15 12.65 10.52
N LYS A 29 -9.18 12.14 9.82
CA LYS A 29 -10.03 11.03 10.28
C LYS A 29 -9.25 9.75 10.61
N TYR A 30 -8.06 9.57 10.04
CA TYR A 30 -7.23 8.39 10.27
C TYR A 30 -6.61 8.36 11.67
N ALA A 31 -6.42 9.52 12.32
CA ALA A 31 -5.95 9.57 13.70
C ALA A 31 -6.97 8.97 14.68
N ASN A 32 -8.27 9.15 14.41
CA ASN A 32 -9.31 8.52 15.23
C ASN A 32 -9.35 6.99 15.04
N HIS A 33 -9.16 6.52 13.81
CA HIS A 33 -9.07 5.08 13.54
C HIS A 33 -7.83 4.50 14.23
N PHE A 34 -6.68 5.16 14.10
CA PHE A 34 -5.43 4.80 14.78
C PHE A 34 -5.60 4.74 16.29
N ALA A 35 -6.20 5.76 16.91
CA ALA A 35 -6.47 5.78 18.35
C ALA A 35 -7.37 4.60 18.77
N SER A 36 -8.40 4.29 17.97
CA SER A 36 -9.32 3.18 18.25
C SER A 36 -8.62 1.82 18.14
N GLU A 37 -7.76 1.62 17.14
CA GLU A 37 -6.96 0.40 17.02
C GLU A 37 -5.91 0.29 18.13
N ALA A 38 -5.29 1.41 18.53
CA ALA A 38 -4.34 1.43 19.65
C ALA A 38 -5.05 0.98 20.93
N TRP A 39 -6.25 1.51 21.20
CA TRP A 39 -7.08 1.12 22.32
C TRP A 39 -7.41 -0.38 22.31
N LYS A 40 -7.81 -0.94 21.16
CA LYS A 40 -8.12 -2.38 21.03
C LYS A 40 -6.94 -3.28 21.39
N THR A 41 -5.70 -2.84 21.15
CA THR A 41 -4.51 -3.61 21.53
C THR A 41 -4.22 -3.61 23.03
N MET A 42 -4.92 -2.79 23.83
CA MET A 42 -4.74 -2.68 25.27
C MET A 42 -5.62 -3.69 26.02
N ALA A 43 -5.53 -4.96 25.62
CA ALA A 43 -6.42 -6.05 26.07
C ALA A 43 -6.39 -6.31 27.59
N ASN A 44 -5.36 -5.86 28.30
CA ASN A 44 -5.09 -6.27 29.68
C ASN A 44 -5.10 -5.10 30.69
N LEU A 45 -5.98 -4.12 30.53
CA LEU A 45 -6.16 -3.11 31.56
C LEU A 45 -6.93 -3.70 32.76
N PRO A 46 -6.51 -3.44 34.00
CA PRO A 46 -7.26 -3.82 35.19
C PRO A 46 -8.72 -3.38 35.10
N SER A 47 -9.64 -4.21 35.59
CA SER A 47 -11.05 -3.83 35.73
C SER A 47 -11.24 -2.70 36.74
N GLU A 48 -10.33 -2.62 37.71
CA GLU A 48 -10.34 -1.65 38.80
C GLU A 48 -8.92 -1.21 39.13
N PHE A 49 -8.79 0.02 39.62
CA PHE A 49 -7.56 0.59 40.15
C PHE A 49 -7.73 0.86 41.65
N GLU A 50 -6.64 0.76 42.41
CA GLU A 50 -6.67 0.95 43.86
C GLU A 50 -7.16 2.36 44.22
N ASN A 51 -6.65 3.35 43.50
CA ASN A 51 -7.00 4.76 43.64
C ASN A 51 -6.95 5.54 42.31
N ALA A 52 -7.37 6.81 42.36
CA ALA A 52 -7.43 7.69 41.19
C ALA A 52 -6.03 8.05 40.64
N GLU A 53 -5.02 8.15 41.50
CA GLU A 53 -3.65 8.47 41.09
C GLU A 53 -3.03 7.33 40.28
N GLU A 54 -3.26 6.08 40.70
CA GLU A 54 -2.81 4.89 39.97
C GLU A 54 -3.46 4.82 38.58
N LYS A 55 -4.78 5.05 38.51
CA LYS A 55 -5.52 5.12 37.23
C LYS A 55 -4.93 6.20 36.33
N GLN A 56 -4.69 7.41 36.86
CA GLN A 56 -4.16 8.54 36.10
C GLN A 56 -2.74 8.27 35.61
N ARG A 57 -1.87 7.71 36.46
CA ARG A 57 -0.51 7.29 36.08
C ARG A 57 -0.54 6.25 34.96
N LYS A 58 -1.44 5.26 35.06
CA LYS A 58 -1.57 4.23 34.02
C LYS A 58 -2.08 4.81 32.70
N LEU A 59 -3.05 5.72 32.77
CA LEU A 59 -3.54 6.46 31.60
C LEU A 59 -2.42 7.27 30.94
N GLN A 60 -1.61 8.00 31.71
CA GLN A 60 -0.46 8.73 31.19
C GLN A 60 0.57 7.82 30.51
N GLU A 61 0.91 6.67 31.12
CA GLU A 61 1.82 5.67 30.54
C GLU A 61 1.32 5.19 29.16
N ILE A 62 0.02 4.87 29.09
CA ILE A 62 -0.65 4.40 27.87
C ILE A 62 -0.62 5.48 26.78
N VAL A 63 -0.95 6.72 27.14
CA VAL A 63 -0.93 7.86 26.21
C VAL A 63 0.49 8.08 25.71
N GLN A 64 1.49 8.17 26.59
CA GLN A 64 2.89 8.35 26.21
C GLN A 64 3.39 7.23 25.28
N LYS A 65 3.08 5.97 25.58
CA LYS A 65 3.44 4.83 24.73
C LYS A 65 2.79 4.94 23.34
N THR A 66 1.53 5.37 23.29
CA THR A 66 0.80 5.56 22.03
C THR A 66 1.36 6.73 21.23
N SER A 67 1.62 7.87 21.87
CA SER A 67 2.24 9.05 21.27
C SER A 67 3.62 8.74 20.68
N ARG A 68 4.45 7.94 21.37
CA ARG A 68 5.74 7.47 20.84
C ARG A 68 5.58 6.62 19.58
N ARG A 69 4.59 5.73 19.53
CA ARG A 69 4.28 4.95 18.31
C ARG A 69 3.87 5.86 17.16
N MET A 70 3.07 6.89 17.44
CA MET A 70 2.63 7.86 16.43
C MET A 70 3.77 8.71 15.89
N ALA A 71 4.68 9.15 16.76
CA ALA A 71 5.87 9.88 16.33
C ALA A 71 6.72 9.04 15.35
N ARG A 72 6.86 7.74 15.61
CA ARG A 72 7.54 6.80 14.68
C ARG A 72 6.78 6.66 13.36
N GLU A 73 5.46 6.53 13.40
CA GLU A 73 4.63 6.49 12.18
C GLU A 73 4.79 7.77 11.34
N GLN A 74 4.81 8.94 11.98
CA GLN A 74 5.03 10.22 11.31
C GLN A 74 6.41 10.32 10.66
N ASP A 75 7.46 9.90 11.37
CA ASP A 75 8.82 9.91 10.83
C ASP A 75 8.90 9.01 9.58
N LYS A 76 8.37 7.78 9.67
CA LYS A 76 8.34 6.87 8.52
C LYS A 76 7.51 7.39 7.35
N LEU A 77 6.31 7.92 7.62
CA LEU A 77 5.50 8.56 6.58
C LEU A 77 6.23 9.74 5.93
N SER A 78 6.97 10.53 6.71
CA SER A 78 7.75 11.66 6.20
C SER A 78 8.89 11.20 5.28
N ARG A 79 9.57 10.10 5.63
CA ARG A 79 10.59 9.45 4.77
C ARG A 79 9.96 8.93 3.48
N THR A 80 8.89 8.15 3.58
CA THR A 80 8.13 7.65 2.42
C THR A 80 7.65 8.79 1.53
N ARG A 81 7.25 9.93 2.12
CA ARG A 81 6.83 11.12 1.38
C ARG A 81 7.95 11.76 0.60
N ARG A 82 9.10 12.00 1.22
CA ARG A 82 10.28 12.55 0.53
C ARG A 82 10.66 11.67 -0.65
N GLN A 83 10.71 10.35 -0.42
CA GLN A 83 11.02 9.40 -1.47
C GLN A 83 9.98 9.42 -2.60
N THR A 84 8.69 9.35 -2.28
CA THR A 84 7.60 9.40 -3.27
C THR A 84 7.67 10.67 -4.10
N MET A 85 7.98 11.82 -3.47
CA MET A 85 8.15 13.08 -4.19
C MET A 85 9.39 13.10 -5.08
N GLY A 86 10.49 12.45 -4.67
CA GLY A 86 11.67 12.26 -5.52
C GLY A 86 11.35 11.44 -6.77
N ILE A 87 10.63 10.33 -6.61
CA ILE A 87 10.19 9.49 -7.75
C ILE A 87 9.20 10.27 -8.64
N TYR A 88 8.25 11.00 -8.05
CA TYR A 88 7.30 11.83 -8.77
C TYR A 88 7.99 12.92 -9.59
N GLY A 89 8.97 13.62 -9.01
CA GLY A 89 9.78 14.62 -9.72
C GLY A 89 10.55 14.01 -10.88
N LYS A 90 11.14 12.82 -10.71
CA LYS A 90 11.79 12.09 -11.82
C LYS A 90 10.79 11.71 -12.91
N ALA A 91 9.61 11.22 -12.53
CA ALA A 91 8.55 10.84 -13.46
C ALA A 91 8.07 12.04 -14.29
N LEU A 92 7.84 13.19 -13.65
CA LEU A 92 7.46 14.44 -14.33
C LEU A 92 8.47 14.87 -15.40
N ASN A 93 9.76 14.60 -15.17
CA ASN A 93 10.84 15.00 -16.07
C ASN A 93 11.19 13.92 -17.12
N GLY A 94 10.44 12.82 -17.20
CA GLY A 94 10.74 11.71 -18.11
C GLY A 94 12.01 10.93 -17.76
N CYS A 95 12.50 11.04 -16.52
CA CYS A 95 13.76 10.41 -16.12
C CYS A 95 13.61 8.91 -15.91
N LEU A 96 12.48 8.44 -15.39
CA LEU A 96 12.31 7.02 -15.03
C LEU A 96 12.23 6.14 -16.28
N ALA A 97 11.56 6.62 -17.34
CA ALA A 97 11.53 5.95 -18.63
C ALA A 97 12.94 5.82 -19.25
N ARG A 98 13.76 6.87 -19.17
CA ARG A 98 15.15 6.83 -19.65
C ARG A 98 16.03 5.89 -18.83
N ASP A 99 15.86 5.90 -17.51
CA ASP A 99 16.57 4.97 -16.62
C ASP A 99 16.18 3.53 -16.97
N LEU A 100 14.90 3.24 -17.17
CA LEU A 100 14.40 1.92 -17.54
C LEU A 100 14.83 1.51 -18.96
N ALA A 101 15.01 2.44 -19.89
CA ALA A 101 15.47 2.15 -21.25
C ALA A 101 16.90 1.58 -21.31
N GLN A 102 17.70 1.74 -20.25
CA GLN A 102 19.02 1.13 -20.15
C GLN A 102 18.91 -0.40 -20.07
N PRO A 103 19.64 -1.18 -20.90
CA PRO A 103 19.52 -2.63 -20.94
C PRO A 103 19.72 -3.33 -19.59
N HIS A 104 20.65 -2.84 -18.76
CA HIS A 104 20.93 -3.40 -17.42
C HIS A 104 19.79 -3.15 -16.41
N ASN A 105 18.83 -2.29 -16.74
CA ASN A 105 17.66 -2.00 -15.90
C ASN A 105 16.42 -2.78 -16.34
N GLN A 106 16.55 -3.66 -17.33
CA GLN A 106 15.49 -4.52 -17.85
C GLN A 106 15.82 -5.99 -17.60
N MET A 107 14.77 -6.80 -17.41
CA MET A 107 14.89 -8.25 -17.49
C MET A 107 14.49 -8.71 -18.89
N PRO A 108 15.32 -9.51 -19.59
CA PRO A 108 14.90 -10.06 -20.86
C PRO A 108 13.80 -11.12 -20.65
N PRO A 109 12.85 -11.31 -21.59
CA PRO A 109 11.75 -12.26 -21.47
C PRO A 109 12.14 -13.68 -21.06
N ALA A 110 13.28 -14.17 -21.58
CA ALA A 110 13.80 -15.48 -21.25
C ALA A 110 14.10 -15.66 -19.75
N SER A 111 14.50 -14.59 -19.04
CA SER A 111 14.82 -14.64 -17.61
C SER A 111 13.61 -14.87 -16.71
N TYR A 112 12.38 -14.73 -17.23
CA TYR A 112 11.14 -15.02 -16.50
C TYR A 112 10.22 -15.96 -17.30
N ASN A 113 10.81 -16.86 -18.09
CA ASN A 113 10.11 -17.91 -18.86
C ASN A 113 9.04 -17.39 -19.85
N ALA A 114 9.21 -16.18 -20.37
CA ALA A 114 8.34 -15.61 -21.40
C ALA A 114 9.00 -15.67 -22.79
N GLY A 115 8.19 -15.96 -23.81
CA GLY A 115 8.61 -15.88 -25.20
C GLY A 115 8.62 -14.44 -25.70
N THR A 116 9.48 -14.13 -26.68
CA THR A 116 9.54 -12.80 -27.31
C THR A 116 8.22 -12.43 -28.00
N ASN A 117 7.56 -13.42 -28.61
CA ASN A 117 6.32 -13.28 -29.38
C ASN A 117 5.06 -13.53 -28.53
N MET A 118 5.20 -13.66 -27.22
CA MET A 118 4.08 -13.82 -26.30
C MET A 118 3.30 -12.51 -26.17
N GLU A 119 1.98 -12.60 -26.06
CA GLU A 119 1.15 -11.43 -25.81
C GLU A 119 1.61 -10.66 -24.56
N GLU A 120 1.60 -9.34 -24.61
CA GLU A 120 2.15 -8.46 -23.57
C GLU A 120 1.55 -8.72 -22.18
N ALA A 121 0.25 -9.05 -22.09
CA ALA A 121 -0.41 -9.36 -20.82
C ALA A 121 0.09 -10.68 -20.21
N ALA A 122 0.25 -11.72 -21.03
CA ALA A 122 0.80 -13.00 -20.60
C ALA A 122 2.28 -12.88 -20.21
N LYS A 123 3.06 -12.12 -21.00
CA LYS A 123 4.46 -11.78 -20.71
C LYS A 123 4.58 -11.07 -19.35
N ALA A 124 3.72 -10.08 -19.10
CA ALA A 124 3.66 -9.37 -17.83
C ALA A 124 3.28 -10.28 -16.66
N ALA A 125 2.27 -11.14 -16.85
CA ALA A 125 1.82 -12.07 -15.81
C ALA A 125 2.94 -13.04 -15.38
N LYS A 126 3.72 -13.56 -16.34
CA LYS A 126 4.89 -14.39 -16.07
C LYS A 126 5.97 -13.65 -15.28
N TRP A 127 6.27 -12.40 -15.65
CA TRP A 127 7.21 -11.59 -14.88
C TRP A 127 6.73 -11.36 -13.45
N VAL A 128 5.45 -11.03 -13.23
CA VAL A 128 4.88 -10.86 -11.89
C VAL A 128 4.98 -12.16 -11.10
N ALA A 129 4.66 -13.31 -11.70
CA ALA A 129 4.72 -14.61 -11.07
C ALA A 129 6.16 -14.96 -10.64
N HIS A 130 7.12 -14.76 -11.55
CA HIS A 130 8.56 -14.94 -11.32
C HIS A 130 9.06 -14.02 -10.20
N ALA A 131 8.86 -12.71 -10.32
CA ALA A 131 9.33 -11.71 -9.35
C ALA A 131 8.65 -11.83 -7.96
N SER A 132 7.53 -12.55 -7.87
CA SER A 132 6.81 -12.78 -6.62
C SER A 132 7.03 -14.18 -6.03
N GLY A 133 7.89 -15.01 -6.66
CA GLY A 133 8.11 -16.41 -6.24
C GLY A 133 6.85 -17.28 -6.29
N SER A 134 5.84 -16.89 -7.09
CA SER A 134 4.53 -17.56 -7.10
C SER A 134 4.61 -19.00 -7.59
N MET A 135 5.61 -19.32 -8.42
CA MET A 135 5.79 -20.66 -9.02
C MET A 135 6.59 -21.61 -8.12
N ASP A 136 7.39 -21.08 -7.18
CA ASP A 136 8.28 -21.87 -6.33
C ASP A 136 7.62 -22.28 -5.00
N HIS A 137 6.54 -21.61 -4.63
CA HIS A 137 5.78 -21.93 -3.42
C HIS A 137 4.74 -23.02 -3.70
N LEU A 138 5.12 -24.27 -3.42
CA LEU A 138 4.22 -25.43 -3.32
C LEU A 138 3.00 -25.08 -2.44
N GLY A 139 1.90 -24.65 -3.07
CA GLY A 139 0.66 -24.27 -2.40
C GLY A 139 0.18 -22.82 -2.54
N CYS A 140 0.82 -21.96 -3.34
CA CYS A 140 0.19 -20.69 -3.74
C CYS A 140 -0.91 -20.97 -4.78
N PRO A 141 -2.20 -20.72 -4.50
CA PRO A 141 -3.28 -20.98 -5.47
C PRO A 141 -3.44 -19.87 -6.51
N VAL A 142 -2.57 -18.85 -6.49
CA VAL A 142 -2.63 -17.74 -7.45
C VAL A 142 -1.89 -18.18 -8.71
N THR A 143 -2.63 -18.31 -9.80
CA THR A 143 -2.07 -18.76 -11.09
C THR A 143 -1.57 -17.57 -11.92
N GLU A 144 -0.74 -17.84 -12.94
CA GLU A 144 -0.39 -16.85 -13.96
C GLU A 144 -1.65 -16.26 -14.62
N HIS A 145 -2.66 -17.09 -14.85
CA HIS A 145 -3.94 -16.68 -15.43
C HIS A 145 -4.72 -15.69 -14.54
N ASP A 146 -4.71 -15.88 -13.21
CA ASP A 146 -5.34 -14.93 -12.28
C ASP A 146 -4.64 -13.56 -12.32
N ILE A 147 -3.30 -13.57 -12.41
CA ILE A 147 -2.48 -12.36 -12.54
C ILE A 147 -2.76 -11.67 -13.87
N GLU A 148 -2.77 -12.42 -14.97
CA GLU A 148 -3.07 -11.90 -16.30
C GLU A 148 -4.45 -11.26 -16.35
N THR A 149 -5.47 -11.93 -15.80
CA THR A 149 -6.83 -11.41 -15.68
C THR A 149 -6.85 -10.08 -14.91
N ALA A 150 -6.08 -9.98 -13.83
CA ALA A 150 -5.99 -8.74 -13.06
C ALA A 150 -5.34 -7.60 -13.85
N ILE A 151 -4.27 -7.89 -14.60
CA ILE A 151 -3.58 -6.93 -15.46
C ILE A 151 -4.52 -6.43 -16.56
N ARG A 152 -5.22 -7.34 -17.26
CA ARG A 152 -6.19 -6.99 -18.30
C ARG A 152 -7.33 -6.13 -17.77
N GLN A 153 -7.83 -6.44 -16.57
CA GLN A 153 -8.88 -5.64 -15.94
C GLN A 153 -8.43 -4.20 -15.65
N ILE A 154 -7.17 -3.99 -15.25
CA ILE A 154 -6.63 -2.64 -15.08
C ILE A 154 -6.50 -1.97 -16.44
N ALA A 155 -5.93 -2.66 -17.43
CA ALA A 155 -5.74 -2.14 -18.78
C ALA A 155 -7.04 -1.68 -19.45
N ALA A 156 -8.15 -2.38 -19.17
CA ALA A 156 -9.47 -2.04 -19.68
C ALA A 156 -10.17 -0.89 -18.93
N LYS A 157 -9.73 -0.53 -17.71
CA LYS A 157 -10.44 0.42 -16.83
C LYS A 157 -9.86 1.82 -16.90
N ARG A 158 -10.75 2.82 -16.99
CA ARG A 158 -10.38 4.25 -16.88
C ARG A 158 -9.93 4.67 -15.48
N GLN A 159 -10.35 3.97 -14.43
CA GLN A 159 -10.01 4.29 -13.03
C GLN A 159 -8.99 3.31 -12.43
N MET A 160 -7.74 3.37 -12.91
CA MET A 160 -6.65 2.49 -12.44
C MET A 160 -6.26 2.74 -10.98
N PHE A 161 -6.32 4.00 -10.52
CA PHE A 161 -5.84 4.44 -9.20
C PHE A 161 -6.99 4.65 -8.22
N SER A 162 -7.66 3.57 -7.84
CA SER A 162 -8.78 3.58 -6.89
C SER A 162 -8.69 2.44 -5.89
N ALA A 163 -9.36 2.59 -4.74
CA ALA A 163 -9.45 1.54 -3.73
C ALA A 163 -10.13 0.27 -4.28
N GLU A 164 -11.07 0.42 -5.21
CA GLU A 164 -11.77 -0.70 -5.85
C GLU A 164 -10.82 -1.51 -6.73
N THR A 165 -10.02 -0.84 -7.56
CA THR A 165 -9.03 -1.50 -8.41
C THR A 165 -8.00 -2.25 -7.57
N VAL A 166 -7.49 -1.63 -6.49
CA VAL A 166 -6.57 -2.33 -5.57
C VAL A 166 -7.24 -3.52 -4.90
N THR A 167 -8.48 -3.38 -4.45
CA THR A 167 -9.24 -4.48 -3.82
C THR A 167 -9.44 -5.64 -4.79
N TYR A 168 -9.78 -5.34 -6.04
CA TYR A 168 -9.93 -6.33 -7.10
C TYR A 168 -8.62 -7.07 -7.37
N VAL A 169 -7.53 -6.33 -7.61
CA VAL A 169 -6.19 -6.89 -7.85
C VAL A 169 -5.79 -7.80 -6.69
N ARG A 170 -5.97 -7.36 -5.44
CA ARG A 170 -5.63 -8.17 -4.28
C ARG A 170 -6.50 -9.41 -4.17
N LYS A 171 -7.81 -9.31 -4.42
CA LYS A 171 -8.69 -10.50 -4.39
C LYS A 171 -8.25 -11.56 -5.40
N LYS A 172 -7.72 -11.15 -6.56
CA LYS A 172 -7.25 -12.06 -7.62
C LYS A 172 -5.84 -12.57 -7.39
N THR A 173 -4.96 -11.72 -6.88
CA THR A 173 -3.52 -12.01 -6.88
C THR A 173 -2.94 -12.26 -5.50
N TYR A 174 -3.66 -12.00 -4.43
CA TYR A 174 -3.20 -12.26 -3.06
C TYR A 174 -4.03 -13.38 -2.42
N PHE A 175 -3.32 -14.45 -2.08
CA PHE A 175 -3.85 -15.50 -1.22
C PHE A 175 -3.32 -15.26 0.19
N GLY A 176 -4.19 -14.76 1.08
CA GLY A 176 -3.84 -14.66 2.49
C GLY A 176 -3.62 -16.03 3.12
N PRO A 177 -3.06 -16.10 4.35
CA PRO A 177 -2.99 -17.35 5.09
C PRO A 177 -4.37 -18.00 5.11
N ARG A 178 -4.45 -19.30 4.78
CA ARG A 178 -5.72 -20.04 4.78
C ARG A 178 -6.42 -19.77 6.11
N PRO A 179 -7.63 -19.19 6.11
CA PRO A 179 -8.35 -19.02 7.37
C PRO A 179 -8.48 -20.39 8.03
N SER A 180 -8.18 -20.45 9.33
CA SER A 180 -8.30 -21.68 10.10
C SER A 180 -9.73 -22.23 9.97
N MET A 181 -9.91 -23.53 10.17
CA MET A 181 -11.26 -24.13 10.17
C MET A 181 -12.20 -23.39 11.14
N ALA A 182 -11.68 -22.94 12.28
CA ALA A 182 -12.42 -22.11 13.23
C ALA A 182 -12.80 -20.73 12.67
N SER A 183 -11.90 -20.03 11.96
CA SER A 183 -12.23 -18.76 11.31
C SER A 183 -13.24 -18.93 10.18
N ARG A 184 -13.17 -20.04 9.42
CA ARG A 184 -14.18 -20.38 8.41
C ARG A 184 -15.52 -20.68 9.06
N ALA A 185 -15.56 -21.50 10.10
CA ALA A 185 -16.78 -21.81 10.85
C ALA A 185 -17.41 -20.54 11.45
N LEU A 186 -16.61 -19.64 12.04
CA LEU A 186 -17.10 -18.35 12.55
C LEU A 186 -17.63 -17.43 11.44
N ALA A 187 -16.98 -17.40 10.26
CA ALA A 187 -17.49 -16.67 9.12
C ALA A 187 -18.83 -17.25 8.65
N THR A 188 -18.93 -18.57 8.49
CA THR A 188 -20.17 -19.28 8.14
C THR A 188 -21.26 -19.03 9.18
N LEU A 189 -20.95 -19.10 10.48
CA LEU A 189 -21.88 -18.77 11.57
C LEU A 189 -22.34 -17.30 11.53
N LYS A 190 -21.48 -16.38 11.09
CA LYS A 190 -21.85 -14.96 10.89
C LYS A 190 -22.78 -14.77 9.69
N TYR A 191 -22.74 -15.65 8.69
CA TYR A 191 -23.71 -15.72 7.60
C TYR A 191 -25.01 -16.44 8.00
N LEU A 192 -24.94 -17.38 8.95
CA LEU A 192 -26.10 -18.09 9.52
C LEU A 192 -26.85 -17.28 10.59
N ARG A 193 -26.26 -16.20 11.13
CA ARG A 193 -27.05 -15.22 11.89
C ARG A 193 -28.17 -14.71 10.98
N PRO A 194 -29.44 -14.73 11.41
CA PRO A 194 -30.58 -14.35 10.58
C PRO A 194 -30.42 -12.89 10.17
N ARG A 195 -29.87 -12.69 8.97
CA ARG A 195 -29.95 -11.44 8.27
C ARG A 195 -31.34 -11.41 7.68
N LEU A 196 -32.14 -10.41 8.06
CA LEU A 196 -33.33 -10.02 7.32
C LEU A 196 -33.01 -10.11 5.82
N PRO A 197 -33.87 -10.74 5.01
CA PRO A 197 -33.52 -11.20 3.67
C PRO A 197 -33.09 -10.02 2.80
N ARG A 198 -31.78 -9.86 2.64
CA ARG A 198 -31.22 -9.06 1.57
C ARG A 198 -31.14 -9.98 0.36
N ARG A 199 -32.09 -9.77 -0.55
CA ARG A 199 -32.14 -10.37 -1.89
C ARG A 199 -30.73 -10.27 -2.49
N ALA A 200 -30.05 -11.41 -2.64
CA ALA A 200 -28.75 -11.45 -3.29
C ALA A 200 -28.97 -11.18 -4.77
N THR A 201 -28.72 -9.96 -5.22
CA THR A 201 -28.61 -9.67 -6.64
C THR A 201 -27.25 -10.13 -7.13
N PRO A 202 -27.17 -10.89 -8.24
CA PRO A 202 -25.89 -11.12 -8.92
C PRO A 202 -25.29 -9.77 -9.32
N PHE A 203 -23.98 -9.62 -9.14
CA PHE A 203 -23.25 -8.40 -9.48
C PHE A 203 -23.33 -8.20 -11.00
N THR A 204 -23.99 -7.13 -11.44
CA THR A 204 -24.12 -6.76 -12.86
C THR A 204 -23.33 -5.48 -13.14
N ASP A 205 -23.03 -5.19 -14.40
CA ASP A 205 -22.33 -3.96 -14.79
C ASP A 205 -23.10 -2.68 -14.39
N ALA A 206 -24.42 -2.76 -14.20
CA ALA A 206 -25.27 -1.68 -13.69
C ALA A 206 -25.04 -1.35 -12.20
N ASP A 207 -24.48 -2.27 -11.41
CA ASP A 207 -24.13 -2.01 -10.00
C ASP A 207 -22.94 -1.05 -9.87
N PHE A 208 -22.08 -0.96 -10.89
CA PHE A 208 -20.98 0.01 -10.93
C PHE A 208 -21.47 1.45 -11.21
N GLU A 209 -22.54 1.62 -11.98
CA GLU A 209 -23.11 2.95 -12.28
C GLU A 209 -23.79 3.56 -11.03
N ASN A 210 -24.34 2.73 -10.14
CA ASN A 210 -24.97 3.20 -8.89
C ASN A 210 -23.99 3.52 -7.75
N ILE A 211 -22.72 3.13 -7.86
CA ILE A 211 -21.68 3.41 -6.85
C ILE A 211 -20.95 4.75 -7.14
N GLY A 212 -21.21 5.37 -8.29
CA GLY A 212 -20.64 6.65 -8.72
C GLY A 212 -21.00 7.90 -7.91
N ARG A 213 -21.62 7.78 -6.72
CA ARG A 213 -21.84 8.93 -5.82
C ARG A 213 -20.65 9.13 -4.88
N PRO A 214 -19.96 10.28 -4.92
CA PRO A 214 -18.71 10.49 -4.20
C PRO A 214 -18.97 10.84 -2.73
N THR A 215 -19.11 9.85 -1.83
CA THR A 215 -18.97 10.08 -0.36
C THR A 215 -18.80 8.81 0.49
N THR A 216 -18.40 7.66 -0.05
CA THR A 216 -18.15 6.49 0.80
C THR A 216 -16.81 6.61 1.52
N SER A 217 -16.86 7.09 2.76
CA SER A 217 -15.78 6.93 3.74
C SER A 217 -15.36 5.46 3.79
N TYR A 218 -14.10 5.20 3.44
CA TYR A 218 -13.51 3.86 3.36
C TYR A 218 -13.71 3.09 4.68
N GLN A 219 -14.44 1.98 4.63
CA GLN A 219 -14.43 0.96 5.69
C GLN A 219 -13.26 0.01 5.40
N THR A 220 -12.27 0.00 6.30
CA THR A 220 -11.19 -0.98 6.32
C THR A 220 -11.80 -2.38 6.39
N SER A 221 -11.72 -3.15 5.30
CA SER A 221 -12.14 -4.55 5.32
C SER A 221 -11.23 -5.37 6.25
N PRO A 222 -11.76 -6.36 6.99
CA PRO A 222 -11.06 -7.09 8.05
C PRO A 222 -9.90 -8.01 7.59
N ASN A 223 -9.50 -7.96 6.32
CA ASN A 223 -8.42 -8.78 5.75
C ASN A 223 -7.03 -8.09 5.75
N SER A 224 -6.93 -6.85 6.24
CA SER A 224 -5.64 -6.25 6.60
C SER A 224 -5.45 -6.37 8.10
N ALA A 225 -4.72 -7.38 8.58
CA ALA A 225 -4.24 -7.36 9.95
C ALA A 225 -3.47 -6.04 10.16
N VAL A 226 -3.97 -5.20 11.06
CA VAL A 226 -3.36 -3.92 11.39
C VAL A 226 -1.96 -4.19 11.90
N ARG A 227 -0.96 -3.63 11.24
CA ARG A 227 0.41 -3.65 11.72
C ARG A 227 0.86 -2.23 11.99
N TRP A 228 1.42 -2.01 13.17
CA TRP A 228 2.07 -0.77 13.56
C TRP A 228 3.44 -0.65 12.91
N ALA A 229 3.95 0.57 12.84
CA ALA A 229 5.35 0.83 12.58
C ALA A 229 6.20 0.32 13.75
N GLU A 230 6.91 -0.79 13.54
CA GLU A 230 7.90 -1.29 14.49
C GLU A 230 9.22 -0.54 14.35
N ALA A 231 10.07 -0.49 15.38
CA ALA A 231 11.32 0.27 15.32
C ALA A 231 12.24 -0.20 14.18
N ASP A 232 12.26 -1.52 13.92
CA ASP A 232 13.17 -2.16 12.98
C ASP A 232 12.63 -2.20 11.54
N ASP A 233 11.34 -1.91 11.35
CA ASP A 233 10.73 -1.88 10.03
C ASP A 233 11.05 -0.56 9.31
N ALA A 234 11.50 -0.61 8.05
CA ALA A 234 11.76 0.61 7.27
C ALA A 234 10.49 1.37 6.83
N TYR A 235 9.30 0.79 7.05
CA TYR A 235 8.06 1.19 6.40
C TYR A 235 6.95 1.50 7.41
N PRO A 236 5.98 2.37 7.04
CA PRO A 236 4.90 2.76 7.93
C PRO A 236 4.00 1.58 8.30
N GLY A 237 3.16 1.76 9.32
CA GLY A 237 2.10 0.82 9.64
C GLY A 237 1.08 0.73 8.50
N THR A 238 0.31 -0.35 8.43
CA THR A 238 -0.61 -0.61 7.31
C THR A 238 -1.71 0.45 7.20
N ILE A 239 -2.16 1.03 8.32
CA ILE A 239 -3.16 2.11 8.34
C ILE A 239 -2.57 3.37 7.69
N SER A 240 -1.42 3.79 8.17
CA SER A 240 -0.65 4.93 7.66
C SER A 240 -0.30 4.75 6.18
N GLY A 241 0.13 3.55 5.79
CA GLY A 241 0.45 3.19 4.41
C GLY A 241 -0.76 3.28 3.47
N GLN A 242 -1.92 2.76 3.86
CA GLN A 242 -3.16 2.90 3.08
C GLN A 242 -3.59 4.35 2.95
N TYR A 243 -3.56 5.10 4.06
CA TYR A 243 -3.86 6.52 4.03
C TYR A 243 -2.99 7.24 3.00
N PHE A 244 -1.69 7.02 3.08
CA PHE A 244 -0.72 7.66 2.20
C PHE A 244 -0.88 7.21 0.74
N LEU A 245 -1.17 5.93 0.49
CA LEU A 245 -1.48 5.43 -0.85
C LEU A 245 -2.64 6.20 -1.48
N TYR A 246 -3.79 6.25 -0.80
CA TYR A 246 -5.02 6.80 -1.38
C TYR A 246 -5.06 8.33 -1.40
N ASN A 247 -4.43 9.00 -0.43
CA ASN A 247 -4.53 10.45 -0.29
C ASN A 247 -3.29 11.18 -0.83
N PHE A 248 -2.22 10.46 -1.16
CA PHE A 248 -0.99 11.06 -1.68
C PHE A 248 -0.51 10.40 -2.97
N VAL A 249 -0.27 9.09 -2.98
CA VAL A 249 0.28 8.40 -4.17
C VAL A 249 -0.70 8.43 -5.34
N PHE A 250 -1.97 8.04 -5.11
CA PHE A 250 -2.96 7.96 -6.18
C PHE A 250 -3.30 9.32 -6.81
N PRO A 251 -3.51 10.40 -6.05
CA PRO A 251 -3.67 11.74 -6.63
C PRO A 251 -2.47 12.16 -7.51
N LYS A 252 -1.25 11.80 -7.11
CA LYS A 252 -0.05 12.06 -7.92
C LYS A 252 0.02 11.20 -9.18
N ALA A 253 -0.35 9.92 -9.09
CA ALA A 253 -0.47 9.04 -10.26
C ALA A 253 -1.53 9.56 -11.25
N GLN A 254 -2.67 10.04 -10.74
CA GLN A 254 -3.70 10.68 -11.55
C GLN A 254 -3.20 11.97 -12.21
N THR A 255 -2.41 12.78 -11.49
CA THR A 255 -1.79 13.99 -12.06
C THR A 255 -0.84 13.65 -13.22
N LEU A 256 0.02 12.65 -13.04
CA LEU A 256 0.90 12.14 -14.11
C LEU A 256 0.09 11.62 -15.30
N SER A 257 -0.95 10.81 -15.03
CA SER A 257 -1.83 10.25 -16.06
C SER A 257 -2.55 11.33 -16.88
N ALA A 258 -3.05 12.39 -16.23
CA ALA A 258 -3.67 13.52 -16.91
C ALA A 258 -2.70 14.27 -17.85
N GLN A 259 -1.42 14.31 -17.52
CA GLN A 259 -0.38 14.93 -18.34
C GLN A 259 0.08 14.06 -19.52
N LEU A 260 -0.27 12.77 -19.55
CA LEU A 260 0.02 11.88 -20.70
C LEU A 260 -0.84 12.23 -21.92
N SER A 261 -2.05 12.74 -21.71
CA SER A 261 -2.99 13.07 -22.78
C SER A 261 -2.80 14.47 -23.36
N GLN A 262 -1.86 15.26 -22.84
CA GLN A 262 -1.59 16.61 -23.33
C GLN A 262 -0.67 16.53 -24.54
N GLU A 263 -1.12 17.11 -25.67
CA GLU A 263 -0.25 17.35 -26.82
C GLU A 263 0.94 18.20 -26.36
N ARG A 264 2.15 17.77 -26.74
CA ARG A 264 3.38 18.46 -26.40
C ARG A 264 4.05 18.92 -27.67
N ASP A 265 4.61 20.13 -27.63
CA ASP A 265 5.43 20.63 -28.71
C ASP A 265 6.64 19.71 -28.92
N SER A 266 7.13 19.63 -30.16
CA SER A 266 8.33 18.89 -30.49
C SER A 266 9.50 19.33 -29.61
N GLY A 267 10.03 18.41 -28.80
CA GLY A 267 11.17 18.65 -27.91
C GLY A 267 10.80 18.98 -26.45
N GLN A 268 9.51 19.17 -26.13
CA GLN A 268 9.10 19.31 -24.73
C GLN A 268 9.20 17.97 -23.99
N ARG A 269 9.92 18.00 -22.87
CA ARG A 269 10.01 16.88 -21.94
C ARG A 269 8.75 16.80 -21.09
N GLY A 270 8.34 15.59 -20.75
CA GLY A 270 7.30 15.36 -19.76
C GLY A 270 7.13 13.88 -19.45
N PRO A 271 6.17 13.52 -18.59
CA PRO A 271 5.96 12.12 -18.22
C PRO A 271 5.52 11.28 -19.42
N SER A 272 5.98 10.03 -19.46
CA SER A 272 5.48 8.97 -20.33
C SER A 272 4.67 7.93 -19.52
N ALA A 273 3.99 7.01 -20.21
CA ALA A 273 3.32 5.89 -19.54
C ALA A 273 4.31 5.00 -18.76
N LEU A 274 5.56 4.87 -19.21
CA LEU A 274 6.64 4.21 -18.48
C LEU A 274 7.00 4.95 -17.18
N ASP A 275 7.03 6.29 -17.20
CA ASP A 275 7.27 7.09 -15.99
C ASP A 275 6.15 6.92 -14.97
N LEU A 276 4.89 6.92 -15.43
CA LEU A 276 3.73 6.66 -14.59
C LEU A 276 3.79 5.25 -13.99
N ALA A 277 4.10 4.24 -14.80
CA ALA A 277 4.22 2.86 -14.33
C ALA A 277 5.32 2.72 -13.26
N CYS A 278 6.52 3.25 -13.53
CA CYS A 278 7.64 3.25 -12.58
C CYS A 278 7.31 4.00 -11.28
N PHE A 279 6.63 5.14 -11.38
CA PHE A 279 6.17 5.89 -10.21
C PHE A 279 5.25 5.04 -9.34
N VAL A 280 4.23 4.43 -9.94
CA VAL A 280 3.26 3.59 -9.22
C VAL A 280 3.95 2.39 -8.58
N LEU A 281 4.85 1.71 -9.29
CA LEU A 281 5.62 0.58 -8.75
C LEU A 281 6.40 0.97 -7.49
N GLY A 282 7.23 2.01 -7.60
CA GLY A 282 8.09 2.47 -6.51
C GLY A 282 7.30 3.00 -5.31
N ALA A 283 6.35 3.92 -5.58
CA ALA A 283 5.58 4.57 -4.53
C ALA A 283 4.63 3.59 -3.82
N PHE A 284 4.02 2.64 -4.54
CA PHE A 284 3.15 1.64 -3.92
C PHE A 284 3.93 0.74 -2.96
N ILE A 285 5.10 0.23 -3.38
CA ILE A 285 5.92 -0.62 -2.50
C ILE A 285 6.43 0.17 -1.29
N ALA A 286 6.89 1.41 -1.49
CA ALA A 286 7.41 2.26 -0.41
C ALA A 286 6.36 2.62 0.65
N THR A 287 5.08 2.64 0.29
CA THR A 287 3.98 2.92 1.24
C THR A 287 3.57 1.72 2.07
N HIS A 288 3.88 0.51 1.61
CA HIS A 288 3.55 -0.75 2.28
C HIS A 288 2.11 -0.81 2.87
N PRO A 289 1.08 -0.52 2.07
CA PRO A 289 -0.30 -0.35 2.53
C PRO A 289 -0.93 -1.64 3.09
N PHE A 290 -0.36 -2.80 2.79
CA PHE A 290 -0.90 -4.08 3.22
C PHE A 290 0.11 -4.87 4.04
N LYS A 291 -0.37 -5.79 4.88
CA LYS A 291 0.51 -6.67 5.64
C LYS A 291 1.38 -7.54 4.71
N ASP A 292 0.81 -7.95 3.57
CA ASP A 292 1.46 -8.81 2.60
C ASP A 292 0.87 -8.59 1.20
N GLY A 293 1.61 -9.00 0.17
CA GLY A 293 1.26 -8.90 -1.24
C GLY A 293 1.51 -7.53 -1.87
N ASN A 294 2.27 -6.64 -1.21
CA ASN A 294 2.54 -5.29 -1.73
C ASN A 294 3.31 -5.32 -3.05
N GLY A 295 4.41 -6.09 -3.12
CA GLY A 295 5.21 -6.24 -4.34
C GLY A 295 4.36 -6.76 -5.51
N ARG A 296 3.65 -7.88 -5.31
CA ARG A 296 2.77 -8.46 -6.34
C ARG A 296 1.70 -7.47 -6.82
N THR A 297 1.03 -6.78 -5.89
CA THR A 297 -0.01 -5.78 -6.24
C THR A 297 0.58 -4.61 -7.03
N ALA A 298 1.74 -4.09 -6.60
CA ALA A 298 2.42 -3.00 -7.29
C ALA A 298 2.86 -3.37 -8.70
N ARG A 299 3.38 -4.60 -8.88
CA ARG A 299 3.81 -5.11 -10.19
C ARG A 299 2.63 -5.34 -11.15
N VAL A 300 1.48 -5.78 -10.64
CA VAL A 300 0.24 -5.87 -11.42
C VAL A 300 -0.24 -4.48 -11.85
N LEU A 301 -0.20 -3.49 -10.96
CA LEU A 301 -0.53 -2.11 -11.30
C LEU A 301 0.44 -1.53 -12.34
N TYR A 302 1.75 -1.77 -12.17
CA TYR A 302 2.79 -1.38 -13.14
C TYR A 302 2.48 -1.92 -14.55
N ALA A 303 2.25 -3.22 -14.66
CA ALA A 303 1.93 -3.85 -15.94
C ALA A 303 0.61 -3.33 -16.52
N GLY A 304 -0.42 -3.21 -15.67
CA GLY A 304 -1.72 -2.69 -16.07
C GLY A 304 -1.65 -1.26 -16.62
N VAL A 305 -0.80 -0.40 -16.05
CA VAL A 305 -0.58 0.97 -16.57
C VAL A 305 0.02 0.94 -17.97
N LEU A 306 1.08 0.15 -18.21
CA LEU A 306 1.70 0.08 -19.54
C LEU A 306 0.68 -0.36 -20.60
N LEU A 307 -0.08 -1.43 -20.30
CA LEU A 307 -1.06 -1.98 -21.22
C LEU A 307 -2.27 -1.05 -21.42
N ALA A 308 -2.71 -0.33 -20.39
CA ALA A 308 -3.78 0.68 -20.52
C ALA A 308 -3.42 1.78 -21.53
N HIS A 309 -2.12 2.10 -21.63
CA HIS A 309 -1.59 3.11 -22.52
C HIS A 309 -1.02 2.54 -23.84
N ARG A 310 -1.26 1.25 -24.12
CA ARG A 310 -0.78 0.54 -25.32
C ARG A 310 0.75 0.55 -25.47
N GLU A 311 1.46 0.66 -24.36
CA GLU A 311 2.91 0.52 -24.34
C GLU A 311 3.30 -0.96 -24.32
N PRO A 312 4.41 -1.35 -24.97
CA PRO A 312 4.96 -2.69 -24.82
C PRO A 312 5.36 -2.96 -23.37
N PHE A 313 5.16 -4.18 -22.90
CA PHE A 313 5.54 -4.53 -21.54
C PHE A 313 7.06 -4.65 -21.43
N VAL A 314 7.65 -3.88 -20.51
CA VAL A 314 9.06 -3.93 -20.15
C VAL A 314 9.18 -4.36 -18.70
N ALA A 315 9.83 -5.50 -18.45
CA ALA A 315 10.09 -6.00 -17.10
C ALA A 315 11.27 -5.24 -16.47
N PRO A 316 11.09 -4.49 -15.37
CA PRO A 316 12.21 -3.86 -14.69
C PRO A 316 13.07 -4.93 -14.01
N ALA A 317 14.40 -4.73 -14.06
CA ALA A 317 15.35 -5.51 -13.28
C ALA A 317 15.13 -5.30 -11.78
N MET A 318 15.47 -6.31 -10.97
CA MET A 318 15.36 -6.22 -9.51
C MET A 318 16.11 -5.02 -8.93
N ALA A 319 17.28 -4.67 -9.49
CA ALA A 319 18.04 -3.50 -9.06
C ALA A 319 17.28 -2.20 -9.32
N MET A 320 16.61 -2.08 -10.47
CA MET A 320 15.77 -0.93 -10.80
C MET A 320 14.56 -0.84 -9.86
N GLU A 321 13.86 -1.95 -9.62
CA GLU A 321 12.74 -2.00 -8.67
C GLU A 321 13.18 -1.53 -7.26
N LYS A 322 14.32 -2.02 -6.78
CA LYS A 322 14.92 -1.62 -5.49
C LYS A 322 15.21 -0.12 -5.42
N ARG A 323 15.75 0.48 -6.49
CA ARG A 323 16.00 1.93 -6.54
C ARG A 323 14.71 2.73 -6.54
N LEU A 324 13.67 2.25 -7.22
CA LEU A 324 12.36 2.92 -7.23
C LEU A 324 11.75 2.97 -5.83
N HIS A 325 11.67 1.83 -5.14
CA HIS A 325 11.01 1.78 -3.83
C HIS A 325 11.95 2.06 -2.66
N GLY A 326 13.27 2.22 -2.86
CA GLY A 326 14.23 2.75 -1.87
C GLY A 326 14.33 1.96 -0.56
N LEU A 327 13.71 0.77 -0.48
CA LEU A 327 13.72 -0.05 0.72
C LEU A 327 15.05 -0.81 0.74
N ARG A 328 15.90 -0.50 1.72
CA ARG A 328 17.15 -1.22 1.96
C ARG A 328 16.83 -2.50 2.72
N SER A 329 17.29 -3.63 2.20
CA SER A 329 17.03 -4.98 2.76
C SER A 329 17.86 -5.27 4.02
N THR A 330 18.85 -4.44 4.32
CA THR A 330 19.79 -4.67 5.42
C THR A 330 19.83 -3.46 6.34
N PRO A 331 19.80 -3.67 7.67
CA PRO A 331 20.17 -2.61 8.60
C PRO A 331 21.60 -2.21 8.25
N VAL A 332 21.78 -0.92 7.97
CA VAL A 332 23.11 -0.33 7.83
C VAL A 332 23.85 -0.63 9.14
N PRO A 333 25.03 -1.27 9.12
CA PRO A 333 25.79 -1.52 10.34
C PRO A 333 25.92 -0.22 11.14
N ALA A 334 25.69 -0.27 12.44
CA ALA A 334 25.63 0.91 13.33
C ALA A 334 26.90 1.78 13.33
N ASN A 335 27.98 1.29 12.72
CA ASN A 335 29.27 1.96 12.61
C ASN A 335 29.39 2.86 11.36
N LEU A 336 28.37 2.94 10.51
CA LEU A 336 28.37 3.88 9.41
C LEU A 336 27.76 5.21 9.88
N PRO A 337 28.41 6.35 9.61
CA PRO A 337 27.88 7.66 9.99
C PRO A 337 26.47 7.84 9.41
N PRO A 338 25.56 8.54 10.12
CA PRO A 338 24.23 8.83 9.59
C PRO A 338 24.39 9.57 8.27
N ILE A 339 24.10 8.88 7.16
CA ILE A 339 24.08 9.50 5.84
C ILE A 339 22.76 10.24 5.74
N ASP A 340 22.74 11.48 6.22
CA ASP A 340 21.60 12.40 6.12
C ASP A 340 21.38 12.93 4.70
N HIS A 341 22.23 12.51 3.75
CA HIS A 341 22.12 12.84 2.33
C HIS A 341 21.69 11.62 1.51
N PHE A 342 20.51 11.74 0.88
CA PHE A 342 20.05 10.85 -0.18
C PHE A 342 20.86 11.13 -1.46
N ASP A 343 22.15 10.80 -1.45
CA ASP A 343 22.99 10.92 -2.64
C ASP A 343 22.82 9.67 -3.51
N PHE A 344 22.28 9.88 -4.71
CA PHE A 344 22.30 8.92 -5.80
C PHE A 344 23.62 9.00 -6.61
N ALA A 345 24.68 9.58 -6.02
CA ALA A 345 25.96 9.81 -6.69
C ALA A 345 26.91 8.60 -6.62
N ASP A 346 26.44 7.41 -6.28
CA ASP A 346 27.20 6.18 -6.50
C ASP A 346 26.92 5.64 -7.91
N THR A 347 27.44 6.37 -8.89
CA THR A 347 27.83 5.83 -10.21
C THR A 347 29.31 6.15 -10.40
N LEU A 348 30.16 5.18 -10.09
CA LEU A 348 31.35 4.89 -10.88
C LEU A 348 31.02 3.74 -11.82
#